data_AF-A0A127T3F9-F1
#
_entry.id   AF-A0A127T3F9-F1
#
_cell.length_a   1.000
_cell.length_b   1.000
_cell.length_c   1.000
_cell.angle_alpha   90.00
_cell.angle_beta   90.00
_cell.angle_gamma   90.00
#
_symmetry.space_group_name_H-M   'P 1'
#
loop_
_entity.id
_entity.type
_entity.pdbx_description
1 polymer ?
#
loop_
_entity_poly.entity_id
_entity_poly.type
_entity_poly.pdbx_seq_one_letter_code
_entity_poly.pdbx_strand_id
1 'polypeptide(L)' 'MQMFMRVAEAGSFVRAAETLSLPASTVTSTIKNLEKYLKVRLLNRTTR' A
#
# COMPACT_ATOMS: atom_id res chain seq x y z
N MET A 1 -2.83 -9.98 -3.07
CA MET A 1 -2.05 -9.15 -4.03
C MET A 1 -2.81 -7.96 -4.62
N GLN A 2 -4.15 -7.97 -4.70
CA GLN A 2 -4.94 -6.85 -5.27
C GLN A 2 -4.65 -5.49 -4.61
N MET A 3 -4.46 -5.46 -3.29
CA MET A 3 -4.16 -4.22 -2.56
C MET A 3 -2.80 -3.61 -2.94
N PHE A 4 -1.78 -4.43 -3.20
CA PHE A 4 -0.49 -3.97 -3.70
C PHE A 4 -0.59 -3.41 -5.12
N MET A 5 -1.28 -4.12 -6.02
CA MET A 5 -1.53 -3.61 -7.38
C MET A 5 -2.28 -2.28 -7.35
N ARG A 6 -3.30 -2.13 -6.50
CA ARG A 6 -4.01 -0.85 -6.35
C ARG A 6 -3.12 0.28 -5.85
N VAL A 7 -2.21 0.01 -4.90
CA VAL A 7 -1.24 1.02 -4.44
C VAL A 7 -0.22 1.37 -5.52
N ALA A 8 0.23 0.38 -6.28
CA ALA A 8 1.15 0.58 -7.40
C ALA A 8 0.49 1.38 -8.55
N GLU A 9 -0.76 1.06 -8.90
CA GLU A 9 -1.55 1.79 -9.91
C GLU A 9 -1.89 3.22 -9.45
N ALA A 10 -2.30 3.39 -8.19
CA ALA A 10 -2.68 4.69 -7.67
C ALA A 10 -1.48 5.61 -7.40
N GLY A 11 -0.27 5.05 -7.25
CA GLY A 11 0.96 5.76 -6.89
C GLY A 11 0.94 6.42 -5.50
N SER A 12 -0.15 6.27 -4.75
CA SER A 12 -0.34 6.87 -3.42
C SER A 12 -1.17 5.94 -2.54
N PHE A 13 -0.71 5.78 -1.29
CA PHE A 13 -1.41 5.00 -0.26
C PHE A 13 -2.80 5.58 0.05
N VAL A 14 -2.94 6.91 -0.01
CA VAL A 14 -4.21 7.60 0.26
C VAL A 14 -5.21 7.34 -0.87
N ARG A 15 -4.82 7.57 -2.13
CA ARG A 15 -5.68 7.27 -3.28
C ARG A 15 -6.08 5.81 -3.37
N ALA A 16 -5.15 4.89 -3.08
CA ALA A 16 -5.45 3.46 -3.06
C ALA A 16 -6.47 3.13 -1.96
N ALA A 17 -6.33 3.74 -0.79
CA ALA A 17 -7.25 3.58 0.33
C ALA A 17 -8.65 4.11 0.00
N GLU A 18 -8.74 5.28 -0.65
CA GLU A 18 -10.00 5.82 -1.16
C GLU A 18 -10.67 4.89 -2.18
N THR A 19 -9.89 4.36 -3.13
CA THR A 19 -10.38 3.41 -4.16
C THR A 19 -10.88 2.10 -3.54
N LEU A 20 -10.26 1.68 -2.44
CA LEU A 20 -10.62 0.46 -1.73
C LEU A 20 -11.70 0.68 -0.68
N SER A 21 -12.17 1.93 -0.46
CA SER A 21 -13.02 2.32 0.68
C SER A 21 -12.48 1.82 2.03
N LEU A 22 -11.15 1.89 2.20
CA LEU A 22 -10.45 1.47 3.40
C LEU A 22 -9.66 2.64 4.00
N PRO A 23 -9.38 2.61 5.31
CA PRO A 23 -8.45 3.57 5.91
C PRO A 23 -7.04 3.42 5.33
N ALA A 24 -6.35 4.55 5.11
CA ALA A 24 -4.94 4.55 4.68
C ALA A 24 -4.03 3.76 5.65
N SER A 25 -4.36 3.75 6.94
CA SER A 25 -3.67 2.93 7.96
C SER A 25 -3.79 1.42 7.69
N THR A 26 -4.95 0.96 7.24
CA THR A 26 -5.18 -0.45 6.89
C THR A 26 -4.38 -0.85 5.66
N VAL A 27 -4.40 -0.01 4.62
CA VAL A 27 -3.60 -0.24 3.40
C VAL A 27 -2.11 -0.27 3.75
N THR A 28 -1.66 0.69 4.55
CA THR A 28 -0.27 0.80 5.01
C THR A 28 0.16 -0.43 5.81
N SER A 29 -0.70 -0.93 6.70
CA SER A 29 -0.40 -2.10 7.54
C SER A 29 -0.36 -3.39 6.74
N THR A 30 -1.27 -3.52 5.76
CA THR A 30 -1.29 -4.66 4.84
C THR A 30 -0.02 -4.70 3.99
N ILE A 31 0.40 -3.55 3.45
CA ILE A 31 1.65 -3.44 2.70
C ILE A 31 2.85 -3.76 3.59
N LYS A 32 2.91 -3.23 4.83
CA LYS A 32 4.00 -3.57 5.78
C LYS A 32 4.07 -5.07 6.08
N ASN A 33 2.93 -5.72 6.27
CA ASN A 33 2.88 -7.15 6.50
C ASN A 33 3.34 -7.94 5.27
N LEU A 34 2.98 -7.48 4.07
CA LEU A 34 3.43 -8.07 2.81
C LEU A 34 4.95 -7.92 2.63
N GLU A 35 5.49 -6.73 2.88
CA GLU A 35 6.94 -6.46 2.86
C GLU A 35 7.68 -7.30 3.90
N LYS A 36 7.11 -7.47 5.09
CA LYS A 36 7.68 -8.32 6.15
C LYS A 36 7.68 -9.79 5.76
N TYR A 37 6.60 -10.26 5.14
CA TYR A 37 6.48 -11.65 4.68
C TYR A 37 7.47 -11.95 3.56
N LEU A 38 7.60 -11.04 2.59
CA LEU A 38 8.49 -11.20 1.44
C LEU A 38 9.94 -10.77 1.74
N LYS A 39 10.19 -10.15 2.90
CA LYS A 39 11.48 -9.56 3.31
C LYS A 39 12.08 -8.59 2.28
N VAL A 40 11.23 -7.92 1.50
CA VAL A 40 11.62 -6.92 0.49
C VAL A 40 10.85 -5.63 0.69
N ARG A 41 11.48 -4.50 0.39
CA ARG A 41 10.75 -3.24 0.25
C ARG A 41 10.10 -3.19 -1.12
N LEU A 42 8.78 -3.13 -1.14
CA LEU A 42 7.99 -3.05 -2.37
C LEU A 42 7.74 -1.60 -2.78
N LEU A 43 7.63 -0.70 -1.81
CA LEU A 43 7.25 0.70 -2.05
C LEU A 43 8.13 1.64 -1.23
N ASN A 44 8.83 2.55 -1.91
CA ASN A 44 9.48 3.67 -1.25
C ASN A 44 8.42 4.70 -0.87
N ARG A 45 8.21 4.88 0.43
CA ARG A 45 7.33 5.91 0.99
C ARG A 45 7.98 7.27 0.80
N THR A 46 7.79 7.87 -0.36
CA THR A 46 8.11 9.28 -0.57
C THR A 46 6.89 10.09 -0.12
N THR A 47 6.99 10.71 1.05
CA THR A 47 6.11 11.82 1.41
C THR A 47 6.40 12.92 0.40
N ARG A 48 5.48 13.18 -0.52
CA ARG A 48 5.50 14.38 -1.36
C ARG A 48 4.42 15.32 -0.89
#